data_AF-A0A355H5M9-F1
#
_entry.id   AF-A0A355H5M9-F1
#
_cell.length_a   1.000
_cell.length_b   1.000
_cell.length_c   1.000
_cell.angle_alpha   90.00
_cell.angle_beta   90.00
_cell.angle_gamma   90.00
#
_symmetry.space_group_name_H-M   'P 1'
#
loop_
_entity.id
_entity.type
_entity.pdbx_description
1 polymer ?
#
loop_
_entity_poly.entity_id
_entity_poly.type
_entity_poly.pdbx_seq_one_letter_code
_entity_poly.pdbx_strand_id
1 'polypeptide(L)'
;MYTKELNEEGHDVQLIFDGGGTKWIEEFSKEHKLTPLYQTLKTSGVIGGVCDFCVPAFGGDKELVKQENLPLISEYNGHPSIAKLVADGFQIITL
;
A
#
# COMPACT_ATOMS: atom_id res chain seq x y z
N MET A 1 7.57 1.02 -8.98
CA MET A 1 7.87 1.58 -10.31
C MET A 1 6.60 1.73 -11.12
N TYR A 2 5.81 0.66 -11.29
CA TYR A 2 4.57 0.69 -12.08
C TYR A 2 3.56 1.72 -11.57
N THR A 3 3.30 1.78 -10.26
CA THR A 3 2.43 2.82 -9.67
C THR A 3 2.89 4.24 -10.00
N LYS A 4 4.21 4.50 -10.00
CA LYS A 4 4.75 5.83 -10.28
C LYS A 4 4.47 6.22 -11.73
N GLU A 5 4.82 5.33 -12.67
CA GLU A 5 4.60 5.54 -14.09
C GLU A 5 3.12 5.72 -14.42
N LEU A 6 2.24 4.86 -13.90
CA LEU A 6 0.80 4.97 -14.08
C LEU A 6 0.25 6.32 -13.57
N ASN A 7 0.71 6.77 -12.40
CA ASN A 7 0.31 8.05 -11.85
C ASN A 7 0.81 9.24 -12.68
N GLU A 8 2.04 9.17 -13.20
CA GLU A 8 2.62 10.22 -14.06
C GLU A 8 1.90 10.35 -15.41
N GLU A 9 1.41 9.24 -15.95
CA GLU A 9 0.57 9.20 -17.16
C GLU A 9 -0.91 9.54 -16.89
N GLY A 10 -1.27 9.88 -15.65
CA GLY A 10 -2.61 10.34 -15.27
C GLY A 10 -3.66 9.24 -15.11
N HIS A 11 -3.25 7.98 -14.96
CA HIS A 11 -4.16 6.90 -14.64
C HIS A 11 -4.66 6.99 -13.19
N ASP A 12 -5.92 6.61 -12.98
CA ASP A 12 -6.44 6.34 -11.63
C ASP A 12 -5.80 5.05 -11.09
N VAL A 13 -4.86 5.20 -10.15
CA VAL A 13 -4.04 4.10 -9.64
C VAL A 13 -3.98 4.13 -8.12
N GLN A 14 -4.10 2.95 -7.52
CA GLN A 14 -4.00 2.74 -6.09
C GLN A 14 -2.93 1.70 -5.77
N LEU A 15 -1.99 2.04 -4.90
CA LEU A 15 -1.03 1.10 -4.31
C LEU A 15 -1.57 0.58 -2.98
N ILE A 16 -1.73 -0.74 -2.90
CA ILE A 16 -2.12 -1.44 -1.68
C ILE A 16 -0.96 -2.34 -1.24
N PHE A 17 -0.53 -2.19 0.01
CA PHE A 17 0.43 -3.10 0.62
C PHE A 17 -0.31 -4.28 1.22
N ASP A 18 -0.19 -5.45 0.60
CA ASP A 18 -0.80 -6.71 1.04
C ASP A 18 0.25 -7.80 1.26
N GLY A 19 -0.10 -8.87 1.98
CA GLY A 19 0.79 -9.99 2.27
C GLY A 19 2.13 -9.56 2.88
N GLY A 20 3.23 -10.12 2.37
CA GLY A 20 4.58 -9.75 2.79
C GLY A 20 4.98 -8.32 2.42
N GLY A 21 4.23 -7.66 1.53
CA GLY A 21 4.44 -6.28 1.14
C GLY A 21 4.29 -5.30 2.31
N THR A 22 3.50 -5.64 3.33
CA THR A 22 3.29 -4.79 4.52
C THR A 22 4.56 -4.54 5.32
N LYS A 23 5.56 -5.42 5.23
CA LYS A 23 6.88 -5.24 5.88
C LYS A 23 7.64 -4.02 5.35
N TRP A 24 7.39 -3.61 4.12
CA TRP A 24 8.09 -2.47 3.52
C TRP A 24 7.82 -1.16 4.25
N ILE A 25 6.70 -1.03 4.96
CA ILE A 25 6.41 0.17 5.76
C ILE A 25 7.49 0.37 6.82
N GLU A 26 7.97 -0.71 7.45
CA GLU A 26 9.07 -0.66 8.41
C GLU A 26 10.42 -0.42 7.73
N GLU A 27 10.64 -0.99 6.56
CA GLU A 27 11.89 -0.74 5.82
C GLU A 27 11.99 0.70 5.32
N PHE A 28 10.88 1.38 5.06
CA PHE A 28 10.86 2.79 4.66
C PHE A 28 10.96 3.77 5.85
N SER A 29 10.60 3.34 7.06
CA SER A 29 10.88 4.15 8.27
C SER A 29 12.37 4.16 8.62
N LYS A 30 13.11 3.16 8.11
CA LYS A 30 14.57 3.13 8.08
C LYS A 30 15.08 3.84 6.82
N GLU A 31 16.34 4.31 6.85
CA GLU A 31 16.97 4.85 5.65
C GLU A 31 17.23 3.73 4.63
N HIS A 32 16.43 3.70 3.56
CA HIS A 32 16.53 2.70 2.50
C HIS A 32 16.67 3.37 1.13
N LYS A 33 17.35 2.71 0.18
CA LYS A 33 17.58 3.24 -1.18
C LYS A 33 16.29 3.60 -1.94
N LEU A 34 15.16 2.99 -1.56
CA LEU A 34 13.84 3.24 -2.14
C LEU A 34 13.00 4.23 -1.33
N THR A 35 13.47 4.70 -0.17
CA THR A 35 12.75 5.70 0.64
C THR A 35 12.39 6.94 -0.18
N PRO A 36 13.24 7.50 -1.06
CA PRO A 36 12.84 8.63 -1.91
C PRO A 36 11.63 8.31 -2.81
N LEU A 37 11.61 7.12 -3.43
CA LEU A 37 10.49 6.68 -4.26
C LEU A 37 9.20 6.52 -3.44
N TYR A 38 9.30 5.90 -2.27
CA TYR A 38 8.17 5.76 -1.35
C TYR A 38 7.60 7.12 -0.94
N GLN A 39 8.45 8.09 -0.59
CA GLN A 39 8.00 9.44 -0.23
C GLN A 39 7.31 10.17 -1.38
N THR A 40 7.78 9.97 -2.63
CA THR A 40 7.08 10.48 -3.82
C THR A 40 5.69 9.88 -3.94
N LEU A 41 5.55 8.56 -3.82
CA LEU A 41 4.25 7.88 -3.89
C LEU A 41 3.32 8.31 -2.75
N LYS A 42 3.84 8.43 -1.53
CA LYS A 42 3.10 8.90 -0.36
C LYS A 42 2.58 10.33 -0.57
N THR A 43 3.44 11.24 -1.01
CA THR A 43 3.08 12.65 -1.26
C THR A 43 2.06 12.78 -2.41
N SER A 44 2.13 11.90 -3.41
CA SER A 44 1.16 11.90 -4.52
C SER A 44 -0.25 11.41 -4.14
N GLY A 45 -0.42 10.81 -2.97
CA GLY A 45 -1.72 10.32 -2.50
C GLY A 45 -2.18 8.98 -3.10
N VAL A 46 -1.36 8.34 -3.93
CA VAL A 46 -1.72 7.07 -4.60
C VAL A 46 -1.66 5.84 -3.69
N ILE A 47 -1.19 5.96 -2.44
CA ILE A 47 -1.19 4.84 -1.50
C ILE A 47 -2.60 4.69 -0.94
N GLY A 48 -3.34 3.69 -1.47
CA GLY A 48 -4.70 3.38 -1.05
C GLY A 48 -4.78 2.77 0.36
N GLY A 49 -3.72 2.09 0.79
CA GLY A 49 -3.57 1.64 2.17
C GLY A 49 -2.76 0.37 2.35
N VAL A 50 -2.81 -0.17 3.57
CA VAL A 50 -2.07 -1.34 4.03
C VAL A 50 -3.06 -2.35 4.60
N CYS A 51 -2.98 -3.62 4.19
CA CYS A 51 -3.83 -4.70 4.68
C CYS A 51 -3.71 -4.85 6.21
N ASP A 52 -4.81 -4.62 6.94
CA ASP A 52 -4.84 -4.61 8.40
C ASP A 52 -4.52 -5.99 9.01
N PHE A 53 -5.05 -7.06 8.43
CA PHE A 53 -4.74 -8.41 8.87
C PHE A 53 -3.27 -8.78 8.59
N CYS A 54 -2.74 -8.35 7.45
CA CYS A 54 -1.43 -8.76 6.96
C CYS A 54 -0.28 -8.15 7.77
N VAL A 55 -0.46 -6.94 8.32
CA VAL A 55 0.59 -6.26 9.12
C VAL A 55 1.11 -7.17 10.24
N PRO A 56 0.31 -7.61 11.23
CA PRO A 56 0.79 -8.49 12.28
C PRO A 56 1.09 -9.91 11.77
N ALA A 57 0.37 -10.41 10.77
CA ALA A 57 0.60 -11.76 10.21
C ALA A 57 2.00 -11.90 9.60
N PHE A 58 2.57 -10.79 9.10
CA PHE A 58 3.93 -10.71 8.58
C PHE A 58 4.91 -10.04 9.56
N GLY A 59 4.52 -9.84 10.83
CA GLY A 59 5.41 -9.35 11.88
C GLY A 59 5.68 -7.84 11.87
N GLY A 60 4.90 -7.07 11.13
CA GLY A 60 4.94 -5.60 11.17
C GLY A 60 4.12 -5.00 12.31
N ASP A 61 4.35 -3.72 12.58
CA ASP A 61 3.68 -2.96 13.64
C ASP A 61 2.57 -2.05 13.09
N LYS A 62 1.33 -2.25 13.56
CA LYS A 62 0.18 -1.42 13.17
C LYS A 62 0.31 0.03 13.66
N GLU A 63 0.98 0.27 14.78
CA GLU A 63 1.16 1.63 15.29
C GLU A 63 2.11 2.42 14.39
N LEU A 64 3.14 1.78 13.82
CA LEU A 64 3.99 2.41 12.82
C LEU A 64 3.20 2.82 11.58
N VAL A 65 2.32 1.95 11.07
CA VAL A 65 1.47 2.28 9.90
C VAL A 65 0.60 3.52 10.18
N LYS A 66 0.04 3.63 11.38
CA LYS A 66 -0.73 4.81 11.81
C LYS A 66 0.13 6.06 11.95
N GLN A 67 1.33 5.95 12.53
CA GLN A 67 2.28 7.07 12.64
C GLN A 67 2.71 7.58 11.25
N GLU A 68 2.83 6.67 10.29
CA GLU A 68 3.06 7.00 8.89
C GLU A 68 1.82 7.61 8.19
N ASN A 69 0.69 7.79 8.87
CA ASN A 69 -0.58 8.29 8.33
C ASN A 69 -1.08 7.47 7.12
N LEU A 70 -0.84 6.15 7.12
CA LEU A 70 -1.35 5.26 6.08
C LEU A 70 -2.67 4.60 6.52
N PRO A 71 -3.67 4.49 5.62
CA PRO A 71 -4.90 3.78 5.93
C PRO A 71 -4.66 2.29 6.18
N LEU A 72 -5.23 1.76 7.26
CA LEU A 72 -5.34 0.31 7.47
C LEU A 72 -6.65 -0.17 6.84
N ILE A 73 -6.55 -1.10 5.88
CA ILE A 73 -7.70 -1.63 5.14
C ILE A 73 -8.13 -2.96 5.75
N SER A 74 -9.39 -3.04 6.15
CA SER A 74 -9.99 -4.21 6.79
C SER A 74 -11.43 -4.38 6.26
N GLU A 75 -11.58 -4.99 5.09
CA GLU A 75 -12.85 -5.08 4.37
C GLU A 75 -13.38 -6.53 4.32
N TYR A 76 -12.67 -7.43 3.64
CA TYR A 76 -13.06 -8.83 3.48
C TYR A 76 -12.23 -9.72 4.41
N ASN A 77 -12.84 -10.25 5.48
CA ASN A 77 -12.16 -11.07 6.49
C ASN A 77 -10.87 -10.42 7.06
N GLY A 78 -10.85 -9.09 7.17
CA GLY A 78 -9.69 -8.33 7.64
C GLY A 78 -8.67 -7.94 6.55
N HIS A 79 -8.92 -8.31 5.30
CA HIS A 79 -8.09 -7.98 4.13
C HIS A 79 -8.74 -6.90 3.25
N PRO A 80 -7.98 -6.29 2.31
CA PRO A 80 -8.56 -5.54 1.20
C PRO A 80 -9.55 -6.37 0.39
N SER A 81 -10.68 -5.78 0.01
CA SER A 81 -11.65 -6.45 -0.85
C SER A 81 -11.25 -6.34 -2.31
N ILE A 82 -10.56 -7.37 -2.81
CA ILE A 82 -10.19 -7.43 -4.25
C ILE A 82 -11.44 -7.46 -5.14
N ALA A 83 -12.51 -8.12 -4.68
CA ALA A 83 -13.79 -8.13 -5.41
C ALA A 83 -14.38 -6.73 -5.57
N LYS A 84 -14.24 -5.87 -4.56
CA LYS A 84 -14.66 -4.47 -4.63
C LYS A 84 -13.83 -3.69 -5.63
N LEU A 85 -12.50 -3.82 -5.60
CA LEU A 85 -11.62 -3.18 -6.60
C LEU A 85 -11.98 -3.57 -8.03
N VAL A 86 -12.27 -4.86 -8.27
CA VAL A 86 -12.73 -5.34 -9.58
C VAL A 86 -14.09 -4.74 -9.96
N ALA A 87 -15.03 -4.66 -9.02
CA ALA A 87 -16.34 -4.04 -9.25
C ALA A 87 -16.23 -2.53 -9.54
N ASP A 88 -15.26 -1.86 -8.93
CA ASP A 88 -14.93 -0.45 -9.17
C ASP A 88 -14.16 -0.24 -10.50
N GLY A 89 -13.87 -1.30 -11.24
CA GLY A 89 -13.26 -1.24 -12.57
C GLY A 89 -11.73 -1.26 -12.59
N PHE A 90 -11.07 -1.49 -11.44
CA PHE A 90 -9.61 -1.59 -11.38
C PHE A 90 -9.11 -2.88 -12.02
N GLN A 91 -8.04 -2.76 -12.79
CA GLN A 91 -7.21 -3.90 -13.18
C GLN A 91 -6.21 -4.22 -12.06
N ILE A 92 -6.24 -5.45 -11.56
CA ILE A 92 -5.34 -5.89 -10.49
C ILE A 92 -3.98 -6.28 -11.06
N ILE A 93 -2.91 -5.70 -10.49
CA ILE A 93 -1.52 -6.05 -10.76
C ILE A 93 -0.89 -6.49 -9.43
N THR A 94 -0.41 -7.73 -9.36
CA THR A 94 0.23 -8.30 -8.15
C THR A 94 1.73 -8.47 -8.38
N LEU A 95 2.55 -8.08 -7.40
CA LEU A 95 4.02 -8.09 -7.47
C LEU A 95 4.64 -8.74 -6.24
#